data_AF-A0A1L9BDB4-F1
#
_entry.id   AF-A0A1L9BDB4-F1
#
_cell.length_a   1.000
_cell.length_b   1.000
_cell.length_c   1.000
_cell.angle_alpha   90.00
_cell.angle_beta   90.00
_cell.angle_gamma   90.00
#
_symmetry.space_group_name_H-M   'P 1'
#
loop_
_entity.id
_entity.type
_entity.pdbx_description
1 polymer ?
#
loop_
_entity_poly.entity_id
_entity_poly.type
_entity_poly.pdbx_seq_one_letter_code
_entity_poly.pdbx_strand_id
1 'polypeptide(L)'
;MKLSPPLLLSAALLAAPLSLAQDSADAPSPTLQLQFRGTLRDAIQKIAEEGGLNVVITGDLDTPADIRLKNVSAEQALRTVARAHALKLQRDGAIYTLRPMTDAEKEEDGVEEHPSEPAHVPAPLPPPAPAVAPPPPVPPVAGHPSDFGLDEDEIKERVRDQMKKARRSSRGSQDVVARGRSLEVAEDETVDSAVVYGGDLRVKGHVNEDAVVFGGNLEISGHVEGDAHAFGGNVVLGPDAQVEGDVSAYGGSVLKKEGAEVEGRTESFGGANIGRVLAKELKNGIKEAKQDEDKEPDSGGRLASFMLTFALLFGMGFLGQLFFPARMKALGAEIRAEPARSGAVGLLGALALVPALVMLAITGIGIPLALALIVVVPVLTGWGLTAVASELGSRLPLPPRRKTQALVLALGLLVLLVVSRIPVLGSLVMVAATLVGLGAIIRTRFGHRPQGFPEPIHGGQRTP
;
A
#
# COMPACT_ATOMS: atom_id res chain seq x y z
N MET A 1 -25.90 -31.31 -43.00
CA MET A 1 -26.50 -30.14 -42.32
C MET A 1 -25.61 -28.94 -42.58
N LYS A 2 -26.21 -27.90 -43.20
CA LYS A 2 -25.86 -26.46 -43.29
C LYS A 2 -24.39 -26.01 -43.44
N LEU A 3 -24.17 -25.27 -44.54
CA LEU A 3 -22.99 -24.48 -44.92
C LEU A 3 -22.75 -23.28 -43.97
N SER A 4 -21.49 -22.86 -43.79
CA SER A 4 -20.90 -21.56 -44.22
C SER A 4 -19.56 -21.22 -43.51
N PRO A 5 -18.71 -20.37 -44.12
CA PRO A 5 -17.24 -20.37 -43.98
C PRO A 5 -16.66 -19.22 -43.10
N PRO A 6 -15.33 -19.21 -42.85
CA PRO A 6 -14.65 -18.17 -42.07
C PRO A 6 -14.18 -17.02 -42.97
N LEU A 7 -14.28 -15.78 -42.49
CA LEU A 7 -13.47 -14.58 -42.84
C LEU A 7 -14.21 -13.32 -42.37
N LEU A 8 -13.44 -12.28 -42.07
CA LEU A 8 -13.85 -10.91 -41.68
C LEU A 8 -13.94 -10.63 -40.18
N LEU A 9 -12.78 -10.51 -39.53
CA LEU A 9 -12.58 -9.52 -38.45
C LEU A 9 -11.09 -9.18 -38.31
N SER A 10 -10.49 -8.76 -39.42
CA SER A 10 -9.12 -8.20 -39.50
C SER A 10 -9.13 -6.72 -39.92
N ALA A 11 -10.24 -6.00 -39.68
CA ALA A 11 -10.44 -4.62 -40.16
C ALA A 11 -10.96 -3.64 -39.10
N ALA A 12 -10.85 -3.97 -37.80
CA ALA A 12 -11.29 -3.09 -36.70
C ALA A 12 -10.14 -2.24 -36.08
N LEU A 13 -8.96 -2.19 -36.71
CA LEU A 13 -7.79 -1.47 -36.19
C LEU A 13 -7.45 -0.19 -36.99
N LEU A 14 -8.38 0.31 -37.82
CA LEU A 14 -8.14 1.47 -38.68
C LEU A 14 -9.25 2.55 -38.64
N ALA A 15 -9.88 2.72 -37.49
CA ALA A 15 -10.77 3.86 -37.23
C ALA A 15 -10.68 4.28 -35.75
N ALA A 16 -9.49 4.70 -35.31
CA ALA A 16 -9.38 5.53 -34.12
C ALA A 16 -9.85 6.95 -34.50
N PRO A 17 -10.82 7.56 -33.82
CA PRO A 17 -11.09 8.96 -34.02
C PRO A 17 -9.91 9.77 -33.45
N LEU A 18 -9.25 10.53 -34.34
CA LEU A 18 -8.47 11.72 -33.99
C LEU A 18 -9.41 12.68 -33.25
N SER A 19 -9.52 12.53 -31.92
CA SER A 19 -10.47 13.33 -31.12
C SER A 19 -10.07 13.40 -29.64
N LEU A 20 -8.79 13.40 -29.31
CA LEU A 20 -8.30 13.77 -27.97
C LEU A 20 -7.00 14.58 -28.08
N ALA A 21 -7.09 15.69 -28.81
CA ALA A 21 -6.26 16.87 -28.60
C ALA A 21 -7.18 17.98 -28.09
N GLN A 22 -7.85 17.73 -26.97
CA GLN A 22 -8.43 18.77 -26.14
C GLN A 22 -7.49 18.93 -24.96
N ASP A 23 -7.00 20.16 -24.80
CA ASP A 23 -6.35 20.73 -23.62
C ASP A 23 -6.57 19.88 -22.35
N SER A 24 -5.56 19.08 -22.00
CA SER A 24 -5.42 18.54 -20.65
C SER A 24 -4.80 19.61 -19.75
N ALA A 25 -5.46 20.77 -19.70
CA ALA A 25 -5.17 21.86 -18.79
C ALA A 25 -6.10 21.81 -17.57
N ASP A 26 -6.37 20.63 -16.99
CA ASP A 26 -6.99 20.57 -15.64
C ASP A 26 -6.91 19.18 -14.99
N ALA A 27 -5.74 18.53 -15.02
CA ALA A 27 -5.49 17.41 -14.11
C ALA A 27 -5.01 17.97 -12.76
N PRO A 28 -5.60 17.57 -11.61
CA PRO A 28 -5.13 18.03 -10.31
C PRO A 28 -3.68 17.59 -10.12
N SER A 29 -2.77 18.56 -10.16
CA SER A 29 -1.35 18.33 -10.02
C SER A 29 -1.06 17.83 -8.59
N PRO A 30 -0.19 16.84 -8.41
CA PRO A 30 0.14 16.33 -7.08
C PRO A 30 0.64 17.47 -6.20
N THR A 31 -0.02 17.64 -5.06
CA THR A 31 0.30 18.68 -4.09
C THR A 31 1.55 18.28 -3.29
N LEU A 32 2.53 19.17 -3.22
CA LEU A 32 3.77 18.99 -2.48
C LEU A 32 3.68 19.65 -1.11
N GLN A 33 4.26 18.99 -0.11
CA GLN A 33 4.54 19.56 1.20
C GLN A 33 6.05 19.44 1.47
N LEU A 34 6.77 20.54 1.25
CA LEU A 34 8.22 20.59 1.38
C LEU A 34 8.62 21.71 2.33
N GLN A 35 9.50 21.41 3.28
CA GLN A 35 10.26 22.41 4.03
C GLN A 35 11.74 22.20 3.73
N PHE A 36 12.39 23.20 3.17
CA PHE A 36 13.80 23.13 2.83
C PHE A 36 14.53 24.43 3.20
N ARG A 37 15.72 24.28 3.76
CA ARG A 37 16.64 25.36 4.13
C ARG A 37 18.02 25.00 3.60
N GLY A 38 18.52 25.77 2.64
CA GLY A 38 19.79 25.47 1.95
C GLY A 38 20.08 26.44 0.82
N THR A 39 20.80 25.99 -0.21
CA THR A 39 21.06 26.80 -1.41
C THR A 39 19.85 26.80 -2.35
N LEU A 40 19.69 27.85 -3.15
CA LEU A 40 18.62 27.97 -4.13
C LEU A 40 18.68 26.83 -5.18
N ARG A 41 19.90 26.44 -5.59
CA ARG A 41 20.14 25.28 -6.45
C ARG A 41 19.56 23.98 -5.86
N ASP A 42 19.89 23.67 -4.61
CA ASP A 42 19.43 22.46 -3.95
C ASP A 42 17.90 22.48 -3.74
N ALA A 43 17.35 23.66 -3.45
CA ALA A 43 15.91 23.82 -3.27
C ALA A 43 15.14 23.55 -4.58
N ILE A 44 15.62 24.09 -5.70
CA ILE A 44 15.05 23.87 -7.04
C ILE A 44 15.17 22.39 -7.44
N GLN A 45 16.33 21.78 -7.21
CA GLN A 45 16.54 20.36 -7.50
C GLN A 45 15.57 19.48 -6.70
N LYS A 46 15.38 19.78 -5.41
CA LYS A 46 14.48 19.00 -4.55
C LYS A 46 13.00 19.16 -4.94
N ILE A 47 12.58 20.36 -5.34
CA ILE A 47 11.23 20.61 -5.88
C ILE A 47 11.02 19.81 -7.18
N ALA A 48 12.04 19.74 -8.04
CA ALA A 48 12.00 18.98 -9.29
C ALA A 48 11.94 17.46 -9.04
N GLU A 49 12.75 16.94 -8.11
CA GLU A 49 12.79 15.52 -7.74
C GLU A 49 11.47 15.05 -7.12
N GLU A 50 10.93 15.78 -6.15
CA GLU A 50 9.66 15.41 -5.52
C GLU A 50 8.45 15.66 -6.45
N GLY A 51 8.55 16.67 -7.31
CA GLY A 51 7.54 17.02 -8.31
C GLY A 51 7.56 16.17 -9.58
N GLY A 52 8.62 15.39 -9.82
CA GLY A 52 8.81 14.61 -11.05
C GLY A 52 9.05 15.46 -12.30
N LEU A 53 9.66 16.65 -12.15
CA LEU A 53 9.94 17.58 -13.24
C LEU A 53 11.38 17.40 -13.74
N ASN A 54 11.59 17.46 -15.06
CA ASN A 54 12.93 17.53 -15.63
C ASN A 54 13.38 19.00 -15.67
N VAL A 55 14.32 19.37 -14.81
CA VAL A 55 14.81 20.75 -14.68
C VAL A 55 16.29 20.84 -15.05
N VAL A 56 16.65 21.84 -15.85
CA VAL A 56 18.03 22.20 -16.18
C VAL A 56 18.35 23.55 -15.55
N ILE A 57 19.30 23.57 -14.61
CA ILE A 57 19.75 24.78 -13.92
C ILE A 57 21.03 25.27 -14.61
N THR A 58 21.04 26.52 -15.05
CA THR A 58 22.21 27.15 -15.69
C THR A 58 22.64 28.39 -14.90
N GLY A 59 23.94 28.53 -14.67
CA GLY A 59 24.54 29.62 -13.88
C GLY A 59 24.82 29.27 -12.41
N ASP A 60 25.32 30.27 -11.67
CA ASP A 60 25.65 30.17 -10.25
C ASP A 60 24.44 30.62 -9.41
N LEU A 61 23.80 29.67 -8.73
CA LEU A 61 22.59 29.87 -7.90
C LEU A 61 22.86 29.52 -6.43
N ASP A 62 23.98 30.00 -5.89
CA ASP A 62 24.47 29.64 -4.54
C ASP A 62 23.91 30.56 -3.43
N THR A 63 22.83 31.30 -3.73
CA THR A 63 22.17 32.17 -2.75
C THR A 63 21.38 31.33 -1.73
N PRO A 64 21.43 31.65 -0.42
CA PRO A 64 20.66 30.92 0.58
C PRO A 64 19.15 31.18 0.42
N ALA A 65 18.35 30.12 0.49
CA ALA A 65 16.89 30.17 0.40
C ALA A 65 16.24 29.30 1.50
N ASP A 66 15.19 29.83 2.14
CA ASP A 66 14.29 29.10 3.04
C ASP A 66 12.92 29.02 2.37
N ILE A 67 12.52 27.80 1.95
CA ILE A 67 11.32 27.56 1.16
C ILE A 67 10.42 26.61 1.93
N ARG A 68 9.20 27.06 2.22
CA ARG A 68 8.14 26.28 2.87
C ARG A 68 6.92 26.25 1.97
N LEU A 69 6.61 25.08 1.44
CA LEU A 69 5.49 24.84 0.54
C LEU A 69 4.51 23.88 1.23
N LYS A 70 3.22 24.21 1.21
CA LYS A 70 2.15 23.33 1.67
C LYS A 70 1.03 23.33 0.63
N ASN A 71 0.69 22.15 0.13
CA ASN A 71 -0.41 21.95 -0.80
C ASN A 71 -0.25 22.72 -2.13
N VAL A 72 0.98 22.87 -2.63
CA VAL A 72 1.27 23.58 -3.90
C VAL A 72 1.79 22.60 -4.94
N SER A 73 1.44 22.77 -6.22
CA SER A 73 2.00 21.95 -7.30
C SER A 73 3.47 22.29 -7.57
N ALA A 74 4.23 21.32 -8.12
CA ALA A 74 5.65 21.51 -8.43
C ALA A 74 5.89 22.66 -9.41
N GLU A 75 5.06 22.79 -10.44
CA GLU A 75 5.17 23.85 -11.43
C GLU A 75 4.86 25.23 -10.84
N GLN A 76 3.84 25.32 -9.99
CA GLN A 76 3.46 26.57 -9.33
C GLN A 76 4.52 26.99 -8.30
N ALA A 77 5.10 26.04 -7.57
CA ALA A 77 6.24 26.28 -6.70
C ALA A 77 7.44 26.82 -7.50
N LEU A 78 7.80 26.16 -8.61
CA LEU A 78 8.95 26.56 -9.44
C LEU A 78 8.76 27.97 -10.03
N ARG A 79 7.56 28.28 -10.52
CA ARG A 79 7.22 29.62 -11.05
C ARG A 79 7.30 30.69 -9.97
N THR A 80 6.87 30.38 -8.76
CA THR A 80 6.91 31.31 -7.62
C THR A 80 8.35 31.58 -7.18
N VAL A 81 9.17 30.53 -7.05
CA VAL A 81 10.59 30.64 -6.69
C VAL A 81 11.38 31.37 -7.77
N ALA A 82 11.11 31.09 -9.04
CA ALA A 82 11.76 31.76 -10.16
C ALA A 82 11.48 33.28 -10.14
N ARG A 83 10.22 33.68 -9.91
CA ARG A 83 9.86 35.09 -9.78
C ARG A 83 10.51 35.76 -8.58
N ALA A 84 10.54 35.10 -7.42
CA ALA A 84 11.09 35.67 -6.20
C ALA A 84 12.60 35.94 -6.27
N HIS A 85 13.34 35.12 -7.03
CA HIS A 85 14.79 35.21 -7.16
C HIS A 85 15.26 35.71 -8.55
N ALA A 86 14.39 36.41 -9.29
CA ALA A 86 14.69 36.96 -10.63
C ALA A 86 15.34 35.94 -11.58
N LEU A 87 14.77 34.72 -11.64
CA LEU A 87 15.18 33.66 -12.55
C LEU A 87 14.22 33.62 -13.75
N LYS A 88 14.77 33.47 -14.95
CA LYS A 88 13.99 33.24 -16.16
C LYS A 88 13.69 31.75 -16.29
N LEU A 89 12.40 31.42 -16.30
CA LEU A 89 11.89 30.07 -16.51
C LEU A 89 11.49 29.90 -17.98
N GLN A 90 12.18 29.04 -18.72
CA GLN A 90 11.83 28.66 -20.09
C GLN A 90 11.31 27.23 -20.10
N ARG A 91 10.16 26.99 -20.73
CA ARG A 91 9.56 25.67 -20.87
C ARG A 91 9.66 25.21 -22.32
N ASP A 92 10.43 24.16 -22.55
CA ASP A 92 10.55 23.49 -23.84
C ASP A 92 9.93 22.09 -23.72
N GLY A 93 8.61 22.00 -23.95
CA GLY A 93 7.84 20.77 -23.82
C GLY A 93 7.80 20.23 -22.38
N ALA A 94 8.56 19.16 -22.11
CA ALA A 94 8.63 18.47 -20.82
C ALA A 94 9.87 18.84 -19.98
N ILE A 95 10.70 19.78 -20.46
CA ILE A 95 11.92 20.24 -19.80
C ILE A 95 11.74 21.70 -19.39
N TYR A 96 12.13 22.01 -18.16
CA TYR A 96 12.12 23.36 -17.59
C TYR A 96 13.57 23.85 -17.42
N THR A 97 13.92 24.94 -18.08
CA THR A 97 15.25 25.55 -17.98
C THR A 97 15.18 26.80 -17.13
N LEU A 98 16.03 26.89 -16.10
CA LEU A 98 16.16 28.06 -15.22
C LEU A 98 17.54 28.69 -15.42
N ARG A 99 17.55 30.00 -15.63
CA ARG A 99 18.76 30.83 -15.70
C ARG A 99 18.57 32.13 -14.91
N PRO A 100 19.62 32.72 -14.31
CA PRO A 100 19.53 34.06 -13.74
C PRO A 100 19.15 35.07 -14.83
N MET A 101 18.25 36.00 -14.52
CA MET A 101 17.90 37.10 -15.44
C MET A 101 19.09 38.02 -15.63
N THR A 102 19.30 38.47 -16.87
CA THR A 102 20.30 39.51 -17.19
C THR A 102 19.77 40.88 -16.79
N ASP A 103 20.66 41.84 -16.48
CA ASP A 103 20.24 43.16 -15.98
C ASP A 103 19.36 43.94 -16.97
N ALA A 104 19.53 43.71 -18.28
CA ALA A 104 18.66 44.26 -19.32
C ALA A 104 17.24 43.65 -19.35
N GLU A 105 17.07 42.39 -18.88
CA GLU A 105 15.75 41.73 -18.81
C GLU A 105 15.02 42.04 -17.49
N LYS A 106 15.74 42.45 -16.43
CA LYS A 106 15.12 42.91 -15.17
C LYS A 106 14.37 44.23 -15.33
N GLU A 107 14.84 45.10 -16.23
CA GLU A 107 14.21 46.38 -16.56
C GLU A 107 12.92 46.22 -17.37
N GLU A 108 12.79 45.18 -18.21
CA GLU A 108 11.59 44.92 -19.03
C GLU A 108 10.44 44.25 -18.23
N ASP A 109 10.75 43.43 -17.22
CA ASP A 109 9.76 42.72 -16.39
C ASP A 109 9.29 43.52 -15.15
N GLY A 110 9.68 44.81 -15.05
CA GLY A 110 9.18 45.73 -14.03
C GLY A 110 9.61 45.39 -12.60
N VAL A 111 10.79 44.77 -12.43
CA VAL A 111 11.41 44.61 -11.11
C VAL A 111 12.22 45.87 -10.84
N GLU A 112 11.55 46.95 -10.42
CA GLU A 112 12.23 48.13 -9.88
C GLU A 112 13.08 47.70 -8.67
N GLU A 113 14.39 47.69 -8.85
CA GLU A 113 15.34 47.79 -7.75
C GLU A 113 15.09 49.12 -7.05
N HIS A 114 14.57 49.08 -5.82
CA HIS A 114 14.64 50.23 -4.95
C HIS A 114 16.11 50.58 -4.70
N PRO A 115 16.61 51.74 -5.17
CA PRO A 115 17.97 52.16 -4.90
C PRO A 115 18.08 52.52 -3.42
N SER A 116 19.26 52.25 -2.89
CA SER A 116 19.73 52.61 -1.56
C SER A 116 19.35 54.05 -1.20
N GLU A 117 18.54 54.23 -0.17
CA GLU A 117 18.22 55.54 0.40
C GLU A 117 19.46 56.11 1.11
N PRO A 118 19.99 57.29 0.71
CA PRO A 118 20.93 58.04 1.51
C PRO A 118 20.19 58.87 2.57
N ALA A 119 20.85 59.08 3.70
CA ALA A 119 20.34 59.78 4.88
C ALA A 119 19.89 61.25 4.66
N HIS A 120 19.07 61.73 5.63
CA HIS A 120 18.78 63.14 6.04
C HIS A 120 17.64 63.87 5.27
N VAL A 121 16.64 64.61 5.82
CA VAL A 121 16.38 65.43 7.06
C VAL A 121 14.83 65.63 7.17
N PRO A 122 14.20 65.90 8.34
CA PRO A 122 12.73 65.93 8.46
C PRO A 122 12.07 67.29 8.12
N ALA A 123 10.89 67.28 7.49
CA ALA A 123 9.96 68.43 7.36
C ALA A 123 8.51 67.95 7.03
N PRO A 124 7.47 68.80 7.11
CA PRO A 124 6.54 68.95 8.24
C PRO A 124 5.14 68.33 8.02
N LEU A 125 4.41 68.15 9.13
CA LEU A 125 3.07 67.53 9.22
C LEU A 125 1.98 68.24 8.36
N PRO A 126 1.08 67.50 7.69
CA PRO A 126 -0.13 68.04 7.07
C PRO A 126 -1.31 68.18 8.07
N PRO A 127 -2.30 69.05 7.76
CA PRO A 127 -3.29 69.58 8.71
C PRO A 127 -4.41 68.60 9.10
N PRO A 128 -5.13 68.85 10.23
CA PRO A 128 -6.16 67.97 10.75
C PRO A 128 -7.47 68.06 9.94
N ALA A 129 -8.08 66.90 9.67
CA ALA A 129 -9.42 66.80 9.11
C ALA A 129 -10.51 67.20 10.14
N PRO A 130 -11.70 67.68 9.72
CA PRO A 130 -12.71 68.24 10.62
C PRO A 130 -13.42 67.18 11.48
N ALA A 131 -13.79 67.60 12.70
CA ALA A 131 -14.47 66.80 13.70
C ALA A 131 -15.91 66.40 13.30
N VAL A 132 -16.23 65.11 13.47
CA VAL A 132 -17.59 64.57 13.41
C VAL A 132 -18.31 64.86 14.73
N ALA A 133 -19.54 65.36 14.66
CA ALA A 133 -20.37 65.75 15.80
C ALA A 133 -20.84 64.55 16.65
N PRO A 134 -21.06 64.73 17.97
CA PRO A 134 -21.55 63.66 18.84
C PRO A 134 -23.07 63.42 18.65
N PRO A 135 -23.56 62.17 18.87
CA PRO A 135 -24.99 61.85 18.78
C PRO A 135 -25.80 62.37 19.99
N PRO A 136 -27.13 62.56 19.83
CA PRO A 136 -27.98 63.18 20.84
C PRO A 136 -28.30 62.26 22.04
N PRO A 137 -28.70 62.82 23.20
CA PRO A 137 -28.93 62.06 24.43
C PRO A 137 -30.27 61.31 24.42
N VAL A 138 -30.27 60.12 25.02
CA VAL A 138 -31.41 59.21 25.18
C VAL A 138 -32.26 59.66 26.39
N PRO A 139 -33.61 59.68 26.30
CA PRO A 139 -34.47 60.01 27.44
C PRO A 139 -34.59 58.84 28.45
N PRO A 140 -34.94 59.11 29.72
CA PRO A 140 -34.98 58.09 30.77
C PRO A 140 -36.26 57.27 30.71
N VAL A 141 -36.13 55.95 30.71
CA VAL A 141 -37.25 55.02 30.90
C VAL A 141 -37.34 54.68 32.39
N ALA A 142 -38.46 55.05 32.99
CA ALA A 142 -38.86 54.61 34.32
C ALA A 142 -39.64 53.30 34.25
N GLY A 143 -39.47 52.44 35.25
CA GLY A 143 -40.43 51.39 35.62
C GLY A 143 -39.94 49.97 35.39
N HIS A 144 -39.55 49.30 36.48
CA HIS A 144 -39.63 47.84 36.58
C HIS A 144 -41.10 47.40 36.60
N PRO A 145 -41.41 46.24 36.02
CA PRO A 145 -42.31 45.31 36.69
C PRO A 145 -41.61 43.96 36.85
N SER A 146 -41.31 43.64 38.10
CA SER A 146 -41.02 42.29 38.59
C SER A 146 -42.32 41.48 38.63
N ASP A 147 -42.55 40.57 37.68
CA ASP A 147 -43.51 39.49 37.87
C ASP A 147 -43.30 38.34 36.87
N PHE A 148 -42.39 37.41 37.18
CA PHE A 148 -42.46 36.01 36.79
C PHE A 148 -41.65 35.22 37.83
N GLY A 149 -42.36 34.65 38.81
CA GLY A 149 -41.80 33.72 39.79
C GLY A 149 -41.37 32.42 39.11
N LEU A 150 -40.18 32.41 38.54
CA LEU A 150 -39.47 31.19 38.19
C LEU A 150 -38.29 31.10 39.13
N ASP A 151 -38.40 30.19 40.10
CA ASP A 151 -37.43 29.98 41.16
C ASP A 151 -36.05 29.74 40.54
N GLU A 152 -35.11 30.67 40.76
CA GLU A 152 -33.77 30.61 40.15
C GLU A 152 -33.03 29.31 40.47
N ASP A 153 -33.37 28.69 41.59
CA ASP A 153 -32.81 27.42 42.04
C ASP A 153 -33.29 26.23 41.20
N GLU A 154 -34.56 26.23 40.76
CA GLU A 154 -35.10 25.19 39.87
C GLU A 154 -34.50 25.28 38.47
N ILE A 155 -34.27 26.50 37.97
CA ILE A 155 -33.57 26.72 36.70
C ILE A 155 -32.12 26.23 36.79
N LYS A 156 -31.40 26.58 37.87
CA LYS A 156 -30.02 26.12 38.08
C LYS A 156 -29.93 24.61 38.20
N GLU A 157 -30.91 23.96 38.84
CA GLU A 157 -30.95 22.50 38.97
C GLU A 157 -31.24 21.82 37.63
N ARG A 158 -32.24 22.30 36.87
CA ARG A 158 -32.53 21.78 35.52
C ARG A 158 -31.36 21.97 34.56
N VAL A 159 -30.68 23.12 34.60
CA VAL A 159 -29.48 23.38 33.81
C VAL A 159 -28.32 22.48 34.24
N ARG A 160 -28.13 22.26 35.54
CA ARG A 160 -27.10 21.35 36.06
C ARG A 160 -27.36 19.91 35.66
N ASP A 161 -28.61 19.46 35.69
CA ASP A 161 -29.00 18.11 35.28
C ASP A 161 -28.90 17.92 33.77
N GLN A 162 -29.31 18.91 32.97
CA GLN A 162 -29.07 18.90 31.52
C GLN A 162 -27.57 18.91 31.18
N MET A 163 -26.76 19.72 31.87
CA MET A 163 -25.30 19.71 31.70
C MET A 163 -24.67 18.40 32.15
N LYS A 164 -25.19 17.74 33.19
CA LYS A 164 -24.75 16.40 33.62
C LYS A 164 -25.09 15.34 32.58
N LYS A 165 -26.27 15.43 31.98
CA LYS A 165 -26.75 14.51 30.94
C LYS A 165 -25.97 14.68 29.64
N ALA A 166 -25.72 15.93 29.22
CA ALA A 166 -24.88 16.27 28.08
C ALA A 166 -23.40 15.90 28.29
N ARG A 167 -22.87 16.06 29.52
CA ARG A 167 -21.51 15.59 29.87
C ARG A 167 -21.39 14.07 29.92
N ARG A 168 -22.48 13.35 30.16
CA ARG A 168 -22.52 11.87 30.10
C ARG A 168 -22.63 11.38 28.65
N SER A 169 -23.45 12.01 27.80
CA SER A 169 -23.54 11.65 26.38
C SER A 169 -22.29 12.03 25.58
N SER A 170 -21.56 13.07 25.97
CA SER A 170 -20.32 13.49 25.31
C SER A 170 -19.08 12.67 25.69
N ARG A 171 -19.20 11.69 26.61
CA ARG A 171 -18.05 10.92 27.13
C ARG A 171 -17.78 9.60 26.38
N GLY A 172 -18.54 9.28 25.33
CA GLY A 172 -18.43 8.06 24.53
C GLY A 172 -17.91 8.23 23.10
N SER A 173 -17.40 9.40 22.71
CA SER A 173 -16.96 9.67 21.32
C SER A 173 -15.44 9.62 21.17
N GLN A 174 -14.83 8.50 21.54
CA GLN A 174 -13.40 8.30 21.31
C GLN A 174 -13.13 6.93 20.72
N ASP A 175 -12.36 6.93 19.63
CA ASP A 175 -11.72 5.74 19.10
C ASP A 175 -10.78 5.16 20.15
N VAL A 176 -11.03 3.91 20.54
CA VAL A 176 -10.22 3.19 21.51
C VAL A 176 -9.31 2.21 20.79
N VAL A 177 -8.02 2.51 20.81
CA VAL A 177 -6.97 1.64 20.25
C VAL A 177 -6.16 1.00 21.38
N ALA A 178 -6.17 -0.33 21.47
CA ALA A 178 -5.33 -1.09 22.40
C ALA A 178 -4.18 -1.79 21.66
N ARG A 179 -2.98 -1.80 22.25
CA ARG A 179 -1.80 -2.51 21.72
C ARG A 179 -1.19 -3.40 22.80
N GLY A 180 -1.04 -4.68 22.49
CA GLY A 180 -0.46 -5.73 23.34
C GLY A 180 -1.29 -6.07 24.60
N ARG A 181 -2.51 -5.55 24.70
CA ARG A 181 -3.41 -5.76 25.84
C ARG A 181 -4.82 -5.97 25.34
N SER A 182 -5.61 -6.75 26.08
CA SER A 182 -7.03 -6.92 25.81
C SER A 182 -7.82 -5.68 26.18
N LEU A 183 -8.92 -5.43 25.47
CA LEU A 183 -9.86 -4.34 25.69
C LEU A 183 -11.24 -4.93 25.98
N GLU A 184 -11.95 -4.35 26.95
CA GLU A 184 -13.33 -4.70 27.25
C GLU A 184 -14.15 -3.42 27.22
N VAL A 185 -15.18 -3.39 26.36
CA VAL A 185 -16.19 -2.33 26.29
C VAL A 185 -17.36 -2.79 27.17
N ALA A 186 -17.55 -2.13 28.31
CA ALA A 186 -18.57 -2.50 29.29
C ALA A 186 -20.00 -2.20 28.78
N GLU A 187 -21.03 -2.80 29.39
CA GLU A 187 -22.44 -2.65 28.98
C GLU A 187 -22.94 -1.20 28.98
N ASP A 188 -22.39 -0.34 29.86
CA ASP A 188 -22.72 1.08 29.97
C ASP A 188 -21.78 1.99 29.17
N GLU A 189 -20.89 1.40 28.37
CA GLU A 189 -19.90 2.09 27.55
C GLU A 189 -20.32 2.11 26.08
N THR A 190 -20.26 3.30 25.48
CA THR A 190 -20.41 3.49 24.03
C THR A 190 -19.08 4.01 23.50
N VAL A 191 -18.58 3.40 22.44
CA VAL A 191 -17.35 3.81 21.74
C VAL A 191 -17.64 3.95 20.25
N ASP A 192 -16.91 4.82 19.56
CA ASP A 192 -17.06 4.99 18.11
C ASP A 192 -16.40 3.80 17.40
N SER A 193 -15.07 3.70 17.44
CA SER A 193 -14.34 2.53 16.92
C SER A 193 -13.49 1.84 18.00
N ALA A 194 -13.44 0.50 17.96
CA ALA A 194 -12.63 -0.31 18.86
C ALA A 194 -11.62 -1.15 18.08
N VAL A 195 -10.32 -0.80 18.21
CA VAL A 195 -9.23 -1.49 17.49
C VAL A 195 -8.22 -2.09 18.47
N VAL A 196 -8.00 -3.40 18.42
CA VAL A 196 -7.06 -4.10 19.30
C VAL A 196 -5.95 -4.78 18.49
N TYR A 197 -4.69 -4.56 18.87
CA TYR A 197 -3.53 -5.24 18.30
C TYR A 197 -2.88 -6.15 19.35
N GLY A 198 -2.78 -7.45 19.06
CA GLY A 198 -2.09 -8.44 19.89
C GLY A 198 -2.75 -8.73 21.24
N GLY A 199 -4.08 -8.62 21.31
CA GLY A 199 -4.90 -8.89 22.49
C GLY A 199 -6.35 -9.21 22.09
N ASP A 200 -7.19 -9.58 23.06
CA ASP A 200 -8.60 -9.89 22.81
C ASP A 200 -9.49 -8.66 22.98
N LEU A 201 -10.59 -8.56 22.22
CA LEU A 201 -11.62 -7.54 22.38
C LEU A 201 -12.92 -8.18 22.85
N ARG A 202 -13.45 -7.70 23.98
CA ARG A 202 -14.79 -8.05 24.45
C ARG A 202 -15.71 -6.84 24.34
N VAL A 203 -16.79 -6.97 23.57
CA VAL A 203 -17.79 -5.92 23.39
C VAL A 203 -19.07 -6.34 24.07
N LYS A 204 -19.37 -5.76 25.24
CA LYS A 204 -20.65 -5.93 25.93
C LYS A 204 -21.56 -4.70 25.79
N GLY A 205 -20.97 -3.52 25.60
CA GLY A 205 -21.69 -2.27 25.35
C GLY A 205 -22.04 -2.04 23.89
N HIS A 206 -21.85 -0.81 23.45
CA HIS A 206 -22.24 -0.35 22.13
C HIS A 206 -21.04 0.18 21.34
N VAL A 207 -20.89 -0.25 20.09
CA VAL A 207 -19.87 0.25 19.15
C VAL A 207 -20.58 0.85 17.95
N ASN A 208 -20.36 2.14 17.67
CA ASN A 208 -21.08 2.86 16.60
C ASN A 208 -20.49 2.60 15.21
N GLU A 209 -19.20 2.28 15.14
CA GLU A 209 -18.51 1.97 13.89
C GLU A 209 -17.94 0.54 13.97
N ASP A 210 -16.64 0.39 13.71
CA ASP A 210 -16.03 -0.91 13.51
C ASP A 210 -15.35 -1.45 14.78
N ALA A 211 -15.49 -2.76 14.98
CA ALA A 211 -14.77 -3.53 15.98
C ALA A 211 -13.72 -4.43 15.29
N VAL A 212 -12.44 -4.05 15.40
CA VAL A 212 -11.34 -4.71 14.68
C VAL A 212 -10.29 -5.27 15.63
N VAL A 213 -9.97 -6.56 15.49
CA VAL A 213 -8.94 -7.23 16.29
C VAL A 213 -7.86 -7.82 15.39
N PHE A 214 -6.60 -7.56 15.70
CA PHE A 214 -5.43 -8.16 15.06
C PHE A 214 -4.69 -9.06 16.05
N GLY A 215 -4.53 -10.34 15.73
CA GLY A 215 -3.76 -11.31 16.51
C GLY A 215 -4.42 -11.80 17.81
N GLY A 216 -5.74 -11.67 17.94
CA GLY A 216 -6.52 -12.09 19.11
C GLY A 216 -7.99 -12.39 18.74
N ASN A 217 -8.80 -12.73 19.74
CA ASN A 217 -10.22 -13.07 19.54
C ASN A 217 -11.13 -11.85 19.76
N LEU A 218 -12.23 -11.82 19.02
CA LEU A 218 -13.31 -10.85 19.16
C LEU A 218 -14.54 -11.55 19.74
N GLU A 219 -14.97 -11.15 20.94
CA GLU A 219 -16.17 -11.67 21.58
C GLU A 219 -17.19 -10.53 21.71
N ILE A 220 -18.33 -10.66 21.04
CA ILE A 220 -19.38 -9.65 21.01
C ILE A 220 -20.59 -10.22 21.73
N SER A 221 -21.08 -9.51 22.73
CA SER A 221 -22.34 -9.79 23.44
C SER A 221 -23.29 -8.60 23.43
N GLY A 222 -22.81 -7.42 23.02
CA GLY A 222 -23.62 -6.20 22.87
C GLY A 222 -23.95 -5.87 21.41
N HIS A 223 -24.06 -4.57 21.11
CA HIS A 223 -24.44 -4.06 19.78
C HIS A 223 -23.24 -3.44 19.06
N VAL A 224 -23.09 -3.76 17.76
CA VAL A 224 -22.10 -3.17 16.86
C VAL A 224 -22.84 -2.70 15.60
N GLU A 225 -22.89 -1.40 15.38
CA GLU A 225 -23.54 -0.81 14.19
C GLU A 225 -22.68 -1.00 12.92
N GLY A 226 -21.35 -0.99 13.03
CA GLY A 226 -20.45 -1.21 11.89
C GLY A 226 -19.99 -2.65 11.72
N ASP A 227 -18.78 -2.82 11.17
CA ASP A 227 -18.22 -4.12 10.82
C ASP A 227 -17.43 -4.75 11.98
N ALA A 228 -17.52 -6.08 12.09
CA ALA A 228 -16.76 -6.86 13.07
C ALA A 228 -15.70 -7.71 12.38
N HIS A 229 -14.42 -7.40 12.61
CA HIS A 229 -13.30 -8.05 11.93
C HIS A 229 -12.27 -8.61 12.91
N ALA A 230 -11.96 -9.90 12.77
CA ALA A 230 -10.83 -10.51 13.48
C ALA A 230 -9.80 -11.06 12.50
N PHE A 231 -8.56 -10.59 12.61
CA PHE A 231 -7.41 -11.07 11.85
C PHE A 231 -6.52 -11.93 12.76
N GLY A 232 -6.36 -13.21 12.44
CA GLY A 232 -5.53 -14.16 13.19
C GLY A 232 -6.21 -14.80 14.41
N GLY A 233 -7.52 -14.62 14.58
CA GLY A 233 -8.29 -15.18 15.70
C GLY A 233 -9.76 -15.43 15.36
N ASN A 234 -10.55 -15.82 16.37
CA ASN A 234 -11.96 -16.17 16.19
C ASN A 234 -12.88 -14.99 16.50
N VAL A 235 -14.03 -14.95 15.85
CA VAL A 235 -15.14 -14.07 16.23
C VAL A 235 -16.21 -14.92 16.92
N VAL A 236 -16.60 -14.58 18.14
CA VAL A 236 -17.62 -15.28 18.91
C VAL A 236 -18.76 -14.30 19.17
N LEU A 237 -19.92 -14.60 18.58
CA LEU A 237 -21.15 -13.84 18.80
C LEU A 237 -21.94 -14.52 19.92
N GLY A 238 -22.16 -13.79 21.02
CA GLY A 238 -23.01 -14.13 22.15
C GLY A 238 -24.49 -14.21 21.77
N PRO A 239 -25.36 -14.71 22.66
CA PRO A 239 -26.79 -14.83 22.39
C PRO A 239 -27.47 -13.47 22.20
N ASP A 240 -26.97 -12.41 22.84
CA ASP A 240 -27.52 -11.05 22.75
C ASP A 240 -26.75 -10.17 21.74
N ALA A 241 -25.84 -10.78 20.98
CA ALA A 241 -24.99 -10.05 20.05
C ALA A 241 -25.78 -9.60 18.82
N GLN A 242 -25.73 -8.30 18.52
CA GLN A 242 -26.32 -7.71 17.32
C GLN A 242 -25.21 -7.00 16.54
N VAL A 243 -25.04 -7.38 15.27
CA VAL A 243 -24.08 -6.75 14.36
C VAL A 243 -24.84 -6.34 13.10
N GLU A 244 -24.92 -5.05 12.83
CA GLU A 244 -25.59 -4.54 11.61
C GLU A 244 -24.68 -4.71 10.37
N GLY A 245 -23.36 -4.58 10.55
CA GLY A 245 -22.38 -4.78 9.48
C GLY A 245 -21.95 -6.22 9.17
N ASP A 246 -20.86 -6.34 8.43
CA ASP A 246 -20.24 -7.60 8.01
C ASP A 246 -19.37 -8.19 9.15
N VAL A 247 -19.53 -9.49 9.43
CA VAL A 247 -18.71 -10.23 10.39
C VAL A 247 -17.69 -11.08 9.64
N SER A 248 -16.40 -10.77 9.78
CA SER A 248 -15.32 -11.48 9.10
C SER A 248 -14.23 -11.99 10.05
N ALA A 249 -13.92 -13.28 9.97
CA ALA A 249 -12.75 -13.87 10.63
C ALA A 249 -11.72 -14.32 9.59
N TYR A 250 -10.53 -13.73 9.60
CA TYR A 250 -9.40 -14.10 8.76
C TYR A 250 -8.39 -14.91 9.56
N GLY A 251 -8.17 -16.18 9.24
CA GLY A 251 -7.27 -17.08 9.98
C GLY A 251 -7.93 -17.85 11.14
N GLY A 252 -9.13 -17.46 11.59
CA GLY A 252 -9.94 -18.19 12.58
C GLY A 252 -11.39 -18.42 12.10
N SER A 253 -12.27 -18.84 13.00
CA SER A 253 -13.68 -19.11 12.69
C SER A 253 -14.63 -18.09 13.32
N VAL A 254 -15.73 -17.79 12.63
CA VAL A 254 -16.89 -17.12 13.23
C VAL A 254 -17.81 -18.16 13.89
N LEU A 255 -18.10 -18.00 15.17
CA LEU A 255 -19.01 -18.83 15.93
C LEU A 255 -20.23 -18.01 16.36
N LYS A 256 -21.39 -18.32 15.80
CA LYS A 256 -22.66 -17.64 16.07
C LYS A 256 -23.48 -18.47 17.06
N LYS A 257 -23.72 -17.96 18.28
CA LYS A 257 -24.62 -18.62 19.25
C LYS A 257 -26.09 -18.39 18.88
N GLU A 258 -26.97 -19.26 19.38
CA GLU A 258 -28.42 -19.08 19.23
C GLU A 258 -28.85 -17.76 19.87
N GLY A 259 -29.57 -16.92 19.10
CA GLY A 259 -29.98 -15.57 19.52
C GLY A 259 -29.20 -14.44 18.85
N ALA A 260 -27.96 -14.69 18.41
CA ALA A 260 -27.16 -13.66 17.74
C ALA A 260 -27.82 -13.22 16.42
N GLU A 261 -27.80 -11.93 16.15
CA GLU A 261 -28.28 -11.33 14.90
C GLU A 261 -27.12 -10.68 14.15
N VAL A 262 -27.05 -10.95 12.85
CA VAL A 262 -26.05 -10.35 11.96
C VAL A 262 -26.81 -9.97 10.71
N GLU A 263 -26.97 -8.68 10.45
CA GLU A 263 -27.68 -8.19 9.27
C GLU A 263 -26.81 -8.29 8.01
N GLY A 264 -25.51 -8.03 8.14
CA GLY A 264 -24.53 -8.21 7.08
C GLY A 264 -24.13 -9.66 6.80
N ARG A 265 -23.02 -9.83 6.07
CA ARG A 265 -22.48 -11.13 5.67
C ARG A 265 -21.56 -11.68 6.75
N THR A 266 -21.65 -12.99 6.97
CA THR A 266 -20.72 -13.71 7.83
C THR A 266 -19.71 -14.48 6.98
N GLU A 267 -18.45 -14.02 6.97
CA GLU A 267 -17.36 -14.63 6.23
C GLU A 267 -16.30 -15.20 7.17
N SER A 268 -15.81 -16.41 6.88
CA SER A 268 -14.91 -17.14 7.78
C SER A 268 -13.80 -17.81 6.98
N PHE A 269 -12.67 -17.12 6.88
CA PHE A 269 -11.44 -17.59 6.24
C PHE A 269 -10.51 -18.26 7.25
N GLY A 270 -11.02 -19.25 7.98
CA GLY A 270 -10.27 -19.89 9.07
C GLY A 270 -9.18 -20.88 8.65
N GLY A 271 -8.16 -21.03 9.50
CA GLY A 271 -7.12 -22.05 9.35
C GLY A 271 -7.65 -23.48 9.27
N ALA A 272 -8.81 -23.78 9.86
CA ALA A 272 -9.47 -25.08 9.71
C ALA A 272 -10.08 -25.28 8.31
N ASN A 273 -10.63 -24.22 7.69
CA ASN A 273 -11.13 -24.27 6.32
C ASN A 273 -9.97 -24.30 5.31
N ILE A 274 -8.94 -23.49 5.52
CA ILE A 274 -7.68 -23.53 4.74
C ILE A 274 -7.03 -24.91 4.89
N GLY A 275 -6.98 -25.47 6.11
CA GLY A 275 -6.45 -26.80 6.39
C GLY A 275 -7.25 -27.90 5.72
N ARG A 276 -8.59 -27.82 5.70
CA ARG A 276 -9.44 -28.77 4.95
C ARG A 276 -9.25 -28.65 3.44
N VAL A 277 -9.13 -27.44 2.92
CA VAL A 277 -8.92 -27.18 1.49
C VAL A 277 -7.53 -27.67 1.07
N LEU A 278 -6.49 -27.32 1.82
CA LEU A 278 -5.13 -27.80 1.60
C LEU A 278 -5.02 -29.32 1.76
N ALA A 279 -5.66 -29.90 2.78
CA ALA A 279 -5.69 -31.34 2.97
C ALA A 279 -6.48 -32.06 1.86
N LYS A 280 -7.56 -31.46 1.36
CA LYS A 280 -8.32 -31.98 0.22
C LYS A 280 -7.46 -31.93 -1.06
N GLU A 281 -6.75 -30.85 -1.30
CA GLU A 281 -5.86 -30.70 -2.45
C GLU A 281 -4.67 -31.66 -2.37
N LEU A 282 -4.05 -31.80 -1.20
CA LEU A 282 -2.96 -32.76 -0.97
C LEU A 282 -3.45 -34.20 -1.13
N LYS A 283 -4.65 -34.51 -0.62
CA LYS A 283 -5.29 -35.82 -0.81
C LYS A 283 -5.66 -36.08 -2.27
N ASN A 284 -6.06 -35.06 -3.02
CA ASN A 284 -6.32 -35.16 -4.45
C ASN A 284 -5.03 -35.42 -5.23
N GLY A 285 -3.94 -34.69 -4.95
CA GLY A 285 -2.64 -34.94 -5.59
C GLY A 285 -2.07 -36.34 -5.29
N ILE A 286 -2.29 -36.85 -4.07
CA ILE A 286 -1.91 -38.24 -3.71
C ILE A 286 -2.83 -39.27 -4.41
N LYS A 287 -4.12 -38.94 -4.61
CA LYS A 287 -5.06 -39.78 -5.37
C LYS A 287 -4.73 -39.80 -6.86
N GLU A 288 -4.36 -38.66 -7.44
CA GLU A 288 -3.92 -38.55 -8.85
C GLU A 288 -2.66 -39.38 -9.11
N ALA A 289 -1.74 -39.47 -8.14
CA ALA A 289 -0.57 -40.35 -8.24
C ALA A 289 -0.91 -41.86 -8.11
N LYS A 290 -2.14 -42.21 -7.71
CA LYS A 290 -2.56 -43.59 -7.40
C LYS A 290 -3.72 -44.09 -8.25
N GLN A 291 -4.29 -43.26 -9.12
CA GLN A 291 -5.52 -43.56 -9.84
C GLN A 291 -5.51 -42.89 -11.22
N ASP A 292 -4.86 -43.56 -12.18
CA ASP A 292 -5.33 -43.51 -13.57
C ASP A 292 -6.74 -44.12 -13.61
N GLU A 293 -7.62 -43.53 -14.41
CA GLU A 293 -9.02 -43.92 -14.68
C GLU A 293 -10.13 -43.28 -13.79
N ASP A 294 -10.83 -42.34 -14.44
CA ASP A 294 -12.26 -42.04 -14.33
C ASP A 294 -12.79 -41.23 -13.13
N LYS A 295 -12.38 -39.97 -12.98
CA LYS A 295 -13.29 -38.91 -12.46
C LYS A 295 -13.09 -37.58 -13.18
N GLU A 296 -14.16 -37.10 -13.82
CA GLU A 296 -14.19 -35.75 -14.37
C GLU A 296 -14.18 -34.72 -13.23
N PRO A 297 -13.21 -33.78 -13.19
CA PRO A 297 -13.21 -32.71 -12.22
C PRO A 297 -14.29 -31.69 -12.59
N ASP A 298 -15.23 -31.47 -11.66
CA ASP A 298 -16.26 -30.43 -11.78
C ASP A 298 -15.63 -29.05 -12.02
N SER A 299 -16.20 -28.27 -12.94
CA SER A 299 -15.62 -27.03 -13.47
C SER A 299 -15.36 -25.98 -12.40
N GLY A 300 -16.11 -26.01 -11.28
CA GLY A 300 -15.89 -25.12 -10.13
C GLY A 300 -14.61 -25.43 -9.33
N GLY A 301 -14.20 -26.69 -9.27
CA GLY A 301 -12.99 -27.11 -8.54
C GLY A 301 -11.70 -26.61 -9.18
N ARG A 302 -11.67 -26.49 -10.51
CA ARG A 302 -10.48 -26.10 -11.27
C ARG A 302 -10.10 -24.62 -11.10
N LEU A 303 -11.07 -23.74 -10.86
CA LEU A 303 -10.80 -22.34 -10.55
C LEU A 303 -10.36 -22.18 -9.10
N ALA A 304 -10.98 -22.92 -8.17
CA ALA A 304 -10.60 -22.90 -6.76
C ALA A 304 -9.18 -23.42 -6.54
N SER A 305 -8.79 -24.53 -7.18
CA SER A 305 -7.42 -25.05 -7.11
C SER A 305 -6.41 -24.07 -7.70
N PHE A 306 -6.77 -23.37 -8.78
CA PHE A 306 -5.94 -22.33 -9.37
C PHE A 306 -5.72 -21.16 -8.40
N MET A 307 -6.80 -20.64 -7.80
CA MET A 307 -6.74 -19.53 -6.84
C MET A 307 -5.94 -19.91 -5.59
N LEU A 308 -6.15 -21.13 -5.08
CA LEU A 308 -5.37 -21.66 -3.95
C LEU A 308 -3.88 -21.77 -4.29
N THR A 309 -3.55 -22.35 -5.45
CA THR A 309 -2.16 -22.48 -5.92
C THR A 309 -1.50 -21.11 -6.09
N PHE A 310 -2.22 -20.15 -6.69
CA PHE A 310 -1.76 -18.77 -6.82
C PHE A 310 -1.50 -18.14 -5.45
N ALA A 311 -2.46 -18.23 -4.53
CA ALA A 311 -2.34 -17.64 -3.19
C ALA A 311 -1.19 -18.26 -2.38
N LEU A 312 -0.99 -19.59 -2.48
CA LEU A 312 0.07 -20.29 -1.76
C LEU A 312 1.46 -19.95 -2.31
N LEU A 313 1.63 -19.91 -3.63
CA LEU A 313 2.89 -19.51 -4.27
C LEU A 313 3.16 -18.01 -4.08
N PHE A 314 2.14 -17.16 -4.20
CA PHE A 314 2.24 -15.74 -3.95
C PHE A 314 2.63 -15.47 -2.49
N GLY A 315 1.92 -16.07 -1.55
CA GLY A 315 2.20 -15.95 -0.12
C GLY A 315 3.61 -16.41 0.21
N MET A 316 4.03 -17.58 -0.29
CA MET A 316 5.37 -18.09 -0.06
C MET A 316 6.47 -17.22 -0.69
N GLY A 317 6.27 -16.73 -1.92
CA GLY A 317 7.22 -15.84 -2.59
C GLY A 317 7.31 -14.46 -1.93
N PHE A 318 6.16 -13.91 -1.52
CA PHE A 318 6.07 -12.67 -0.77
C PHE A 318 6.75 -12.80 0.60
N LEU A 319 6.52 -13.90 1.31
CA LEU A 319 7.16 -14.21 2.57
C LEU A 319 8.68 -14.33 2.41
N GLY A 320 9.14 -15.07 1.38
CA GLY A 320 10.56 -15.18 1.06
C GLY A 320 11.20 -13.82 0.77
N GLN A 321 10.48 -12.92 0.11
CA GLN A 321 10.93 -11.57 -0.17
C GLN A 321 10.94 -10.66 1.07
N LEU A 322 9.99 -10.85 1.99
CA LEU A 322 9.92 -10.10 3.24
C LEU A 322 11.05 -10.49 4.20
N PHE A 323 11.29 -11.79 4.38
CA PHE A 323 12.32 -12.30 5.30
C PHE A 323 13.73 -12.27 4.70
N PHE A 324 13.86 -12.48 3.38
CA PHE A 324 15.15 -12.63 2.73
C PHE A 324 15.25 -11.86 1.38
N PRO A 325 15.07 -10.52 1.39
CA PRO A 325 15.05 -9.71 0.17
C PRO A 325 16.36 -9.81 -0.63
N ALA A 326 17.51 -9.88 0.06
CA ALA A 326 18.82 -10.03 -0.58
C ALA A 326 18.97 -11.37 -1.31
N ARG A 327 18.46 -12.47 -0.73
CA ARG A 327 18.52 -13.81 -1.33
C ARG A 327 17.67 -13.86 -2.59
N MET A 328 16.46 -13.32 -2.56
CA MET A 328 15.58 -13.26 -3.73
C MET A 328 16.19 -12.44 -4.88
N LYS A 329 16.82 -11.30 -4.56
CA LYS A 329 17.56 -10.50 -5.57
C LYS A 329 18.73 -11.26 -6.18
N ALA A 330 19.49 -12.01 -5.38
CA ALA A 330 20.60 -12.84 -5.86
C ALA A 330 20.12 -13.97 -6.79
N LEU A 331 19.00 -14.63 -6.44
CA LEU A 331 18.38 -15.64 -7.31
C LEU A 331 17.93 -15.02 -8.64
N GLY A 332 17.26 -13.87 -8.61
CA GLY A 332 16.83 -13.17 -9.82
C GLY A 332 18.00 -12.76 -10.71
N ALA A 333 19.09 -12.25 -10.12
CA ALA A 333 20.31 -11.89 -10.86
C ALA A 333 20.96 -13.10 -11.55
N GLU A 334 21.03 -14.25 -10.88
CA GLU A 334 21.56 -15.49 -11.47
C GLU A 334 20.68 -15.99 -12.62
N ILE A 335 19.36 -15.94 -12.46
CA ILE A 335 18.39 -16.33 -13.50
C ILE A 335 18.51 -15.42 -14.72
N ARG A 336 18.72 -14.10 -14.53
CA ARG A 336 18.96 -13.14 -15.61
C ARG A 336 20.26 -13.40 -16.34
N ALA A 337 21.34 -13.62 -15.60
CA ALA A 337 22.68 -13.70 -16.16
C ALA A 337 22.87 -14.98 -16.96
N GLU A 338 22.43 -16.13 -16.44
CA GLU A 338 22.75 -17.43 -17.04
C GLU A 338 21.58 -18.45 -16.93
N PRO A 339 20.43 -18.20 -17.59
CA PRO A 339 19.26 -19.07 -17.49
C PRO A 339 19.53 -20.50 -17.99
N ALA A 340 20.31 -20.66 -19.08
CA ALA A 340 20.63 -21.98 -19.64
C ALA A 340 21.52 -22.82 -18.71
N ARG A 341 22.53 -22.21 -18.09
CA ARG A 341 23.41 -22.89 -17.13
C ARG A 341 22.67 -23.24 -15.85
N SER A 342 21.81 -22.35 -15.36
CA SER A 342 20.92 -22.64 -14.22
C SER A 342 19.96 -23.79 -14.57
N GLY A 343 19.34 -23.80 -15.74
CA GLY A 343 18.54 -24.93 -16.20
C GLY A 343 19.30 -26.25 -16.26
N ALA A 344 20.53 -26.25 -16.79
CA ALA A 344 21.37 -27.45 -16.87
C ALA A 344 21.78 -27.98 -15.48
N VAL A 345 22.18 -27.10 -14.56
CA VAL A 345 22.49 -27.49 -13.17
C VAL A 345 21.23 -27.99 -12.46
N GLY A 346 20.08 -27.38 -12.71
CA GLY A 346 18.80 -27.86 -12.19
C GLY A 346 18.44 -29.25 -12.70
N LEU A 347 18.67 -29.53 -13.99
CA LEU A 347 18.44 -30.85 -14.59
C LEU A 347 19.37 -31.90 -13.98
N LEU A 348 20.66 -31.60 -13.85
CA LEU A 348 21.61 -32.49 -13.20
C LEU A 348 21.26 -32.72 -11.72
N GLY A 349 20.84 -31.67 -11.01
CA GLY A 349 20.39 -31.76 -9.62
C GLY A 349 19.13 -32.61 -9.45
N ALA A 350 18.13 -32.42 -10.33
CA ALA A 350 16.91 -33.22 -10.34
C ALA A 350 17.20 -34.69 -10.66
N LEU A 351 18.06 -34.96 -11.64
CA LEU A 351 18.47 -36.31 -12.01
C LEU A 351 19.27 -37.00 -10.91
N ALA A 352 20.13 -36.25 -10.20
CA ALA A 352 20.90 -36.75 -9.05
C ALA A 352 20.03 -36.96 -7.79
N LEU A 353 18.93 -36.20 -7.65
CA LEU A 353 18.02 -36.31 -6.52
C LEU A 353 17.30 -37.66 -6.49
N VAL A 354 16.93 -38.21 -7.65
CA VAL A 354 16.22 -39.50 -7.76
C VAL A 354 17.03 -40.67 -7.17
N PRO A 355 18.26 -40.98 -7.63
CA PRO A 355 19.07 -42.04 -7.05
C PRO A 355 19.47 -41.74 -5.61
N ALA A 356 19.67 -40.47 -5.24
CA ALA A 356 19.94 -40.09 -3.85
C ALA A 356 18.76 -40.43 -2.93
N LEU A 357 17.52 -40.14 -3.35
CA LEU A 357 16.30 -40.51 -2.60
C LEU A 357 16.14 -42.02 -2.50
N VAL A 358 16.42 -42.78 -3.57
CA VAL A 358 16.36 -44.24 -3.55
C VAL A 358 17.40 -44.81 -2.58
N MET A 359 18.64 -44.34 -2.66
CA MET A 359 19.72 -44.76 -1.76
C MET A 359 19.38 -44.42 -0.29
N LEU A 360 18.82 -43.23 -0.07
CA LEU A 360 18.37 -42.79 1.24
C LEU A 360 17.23 -43.67 1.79
N ALA A 361 16.25 -44.02 0.97
CA ALA A 361 15.16 -44.91 1.36
C ALA A 361 15.67 -46.31 1.74
N ILE A 362 16.67 -46.84 1.02
CA ILE A 362 17.26 -48.16 1.28
C ILE A 362 18.00 -48.21 2.62
N THR A 363 18.64 -47.12 3.04
CA THR A 363 19.45 -47.11 4.29
C THR A 363 18.65 -47.28 5.58
N GLY A 364 17.31 -47.28 5.55
CA GLY A 364 16.41 -47.43 6.72
C GLY A 364 16.45 -46.21 7.66
N ILE A 365 17.65 -45.76 8.04
CA ILE A 365 17.94 -44.51 8.76
C ILE A 365 17.57 -43.29 7.90
N GLY A 366 17.60 -43.44 6.57
CA GLY A 366 17.24 -42.36 5.65
C GLY A 366 15.74 -42.13 5.48
N ILE A 367 14.85 -42.99 6.01
CA ILE A 367 13.39 -42.79 5.95
C ILE A 367 12.95 -41.44 6.57
N PRO A 368 13.36 -41.05 7.79
CA PRO A 368 13.04 -39.72 8.33
C PRO A 368 13.57 -38.58 7.45
N LEU A 369 14.76 -38.74 6.86
CA LEU A 369 15.33 -37.73 5.97
C LEU A 369 14.62 -37.68 4.61
N ALA A 370 14.13 -38.81 4.10
CA ALA A 370 13.31 -38.90 2.90
C ALA A 370 11.96 -38.20 3.12
N LEU A 371 11.32 -38.42 4.28
CA LEU A 371 10.11 -37.70 4.68
C LEU A 371 10.35 -36.19 4.80
N ALA A 372 11.49 -35.78 5.36
CA ALA A 372 11.85 -34.36 5.39
C ALA A 372 12.04 -33.78 3.97
N LEU A 373 12.69 -34.52 3.07
CA LEU A 373 12.88 -34.11 1.67
C LEU A 373 11.57 -33.95 0.91
N ILE A 374 10.56 -34.78 1.18
CA ILE A 374 9.21 -34.65 0.59
C ILE A 374 8.58 -33.29 0.93
N VAL A 375 8.86 -32.72 2.10
CA VAL A 375 8.35 -31.41 2.52
C VAL A 375 9.26 -30.28 2.00
N VAL A 376 10.57 -30.46 2.09
CA VAL A 376 11.54 -29.40 1.74
C VAL A 376 11.57 -29.15 0.24
N VAL A 377 11.56 -30.19 -0.60
CA VAL A 377 11.69 -30.04 -2.06
C VAL A 377 10.58 -29.16 -2.66
N PRO A 378 9.29 -29.33 -2.37
CA PRO A 378 8.22 -28.45 -2.85
C PRO A 378 8.37 -26.98 -2.42
N VAL A 379 8.84 -26.75 -1.19
CA VAL A 379 9.10 -25.38 -0.69
C VAL A 379 10.23 -24.74 -1.50
N LEU A 380 11.30 -25.49 -1.76
CA LEU A 380 12.43 -25.01 -2.55
C LEU A 380 12.04 -24.78 -4.01
N THR A 381 11.33 -25.70 -4.64
CA THR A 381 10.90 -25.55 -6.03
C THR A 381 9.94 -24.37 -6.17
N GLY A 382 9.01 -24.20 -5.23
CA GLY A 382 8.12 -23.04 -5.23
C GLY A 382 8.85 -21.72 -4.99
N TRP A 383 9.87 -21.68 -4.11
CA TRP A 383 10.77 -20.52 -4.01
C TRP A 383 11.48 -20.22 -5.33
N GLY A 384 12.04 -21.24 -5.98
CA GLY A 384 12.67 -21.09 -7.30
C GLY A 384 11.69 -20.56 -8.35
N LEU A 385 10.46 -21.06 -8.34
CA LEU A 385 9.41 -20.63 -9.26
C LEU A 385 9.00 -19.17 -9.02
N THR A 386 8.89 -18.74 -7.76
CA THR A 386 8.58 -17.33 -7.43
C THR A 386 9.71 -16.37 -7.82
N ALA A 387 10.97 -16.83 -7.81
CA ALA A 387 12.10 -16.05 -8.32
C ALA A 387 12.02 -15.89 -9.85
N VAL A 388 11.67 -16.97 -10.58
CA VAL A 388 11.43 -16.90 -12.03
C VAL A 388 10.21 -16.01 -12.35
N ALA A 389 9.15 -16.10 -11.56
CA ALA A 389 7.95 -15.30 -11.72
C ALA A 389 8.21 -13.81 -11.48
N SER A 390 8.93 -13.44 -10.41
CA SER A 390 9.27 -12.03 -10.15
C SER A 390 10.15 -11.44 -11.24
N GLU A 391 11.02 -12.26 -11.84
CA GLU A 391 11.80 -11.87 -13.01
C GLU A 391 10.91 -11.58 -14.22
N LEU A 392 10.01 -12.50 -14.54
CA LEU A 392 9.08 -12.37 -15.64
C LEU A 392 8.16 -11.15 -15.48
N GLY A 393 7.68 -10.91 -14.25
CA GLY A 393 6.85 -9.75 -13.91
C GLY A 393 7.59 -8.42 -14.06
N SER A 394 8.91 -8.40 -13.81
CA SER A 394 9.72 -7.18 -13.94
C SER A 394 9.90 -6.71 -15.39
N ARG A 395 9.68 -7.60 -16.36
CA ARG A 395 9.74 -7.29 -17.79
C ARG A 395 8.45 -6.67 -18.34
N LEU A 396 7.39 -6.63 -17.54
CA LEU A 396 6.13 -6.02 -17.94
C LEU A 396 6.21 -4.49 -17.78
N PRO A 397 5.77 -3.70 -18.77
CA PRO A 397 5.85 -2.25 -18.75
C PRO A 397 4.81 -1.67 -17.77
N LEU A 398 5.13 -1.70 -16.47
CA LEU A 398 4.32 -1.07 -15.43
C LEU A 398 4.77 0.39 -15.20
N PRO A 399 3.83 1.36 -15.08
CA PRO A 399 4.16 2.74 -14.78
C PRO A 399 4.84 2.86 -13.40
N PRO A 400 5.88 3.72 -13.27
CA PRO A 400 6.77 3.76 -12.09
C PRO A 400 6.04 4.06 -10.77
N ARG A 401 4.88 4.70 -10.82
CA ARG A 401 4.11 5.16 -9.65
C ARG A 401 3.35 4.03 -8.90
N ARG A 402 3.29 2.81 -9.44
CA ARG A 402 2.63 1.63 -8.81
C ARG A 402 3.51 0.37 -8.79
N LYS A 403 4.84 0.50 -8.86
CA LYS A 403 5.76 -0.65 -8.76
C LYS A 403 5.94 -1.10 -7.31
N THR A 404 4.87 -1.54 -6.65
CA THR A 404 5.05 -2.32 -5.43
C THR A 404 5.67 -3.66 -5.83
N GLN A 405 6.74 -4.07 -5.14
CA GLN A 405 7.46 -5.30 -5.48
C GLN A 405 6.56 -6.54 -5.38
N ALA A 406 5.49 -6.45 -4.58
CA ALA A 406 4.40 -7.42 -4.51
C ALA A 406 3.59 -7.50 -5.82
N LEU A 407 3.26 -6.36 -6.43
CA LEU A 407 2.50 -6.34 -7.69
C LEU A 407 3.30 -6.96 -8.84
N VAL A 408 4.61 -6.73 -8.88
CA VAL A 408 5.50 -7.33 -9.88
C VAL A 408 5.51 -8.85 -9.74
N LEU A 409 5.63 -9.37 -8.52
CA LEU A 409 5.59 -10.80 -8.24
C LEU A 409 4.21 -11.40 -8.55
N ALA A 410 3.13 -10.74 -8.13
CA ALA A 410 1.75 -11.16 -8.42
C ALA A 410 1.51 -11.28 -9.92
N LEU A 411 1.90 -10.25 -10.69
CA LEU A 411 1.66 -10.20 -12.12
C LEU A 411 2.51 -11.25 -12.87
N GLY A 412 3.78 -11.39 -12.50
CA GLY A 412 4.65 -12.42 -13.08
C GLY A 412 4.17 -13.84 -12.78
N LEU A 413 3.68 -14.09 -11.57
CA LEU A 413 3.12 -15.37 -11.17
C LEU A 413 1.79 -15.65 -11.89
N LEU A 414 0.95 -14.63 -12.03
CA LEU A 414 -0.32 -14.72 -12.76
C LEU A 414 -0.06 -15.12 -14.22
N VAL A 415 0.86 -14.44 -14.89
CA VAL A 415 1.22 -14.77 -16.29
C VAL A 415 1.73 -16.21 -16.38
N LEU A 416 2.63 -16.61 -15.50
CA LEU A 416 3.21 -17.95 -15.50
C LEU A 416 2.13 -19.04 -15.29
N LEU A 417 1.18 -18.80 -14.37
CA LEU A 417 0.05 -19.70 -14.13
C LEU A 417 -1.01 -19.67 -15.22
N VAL A 418 -1.19 -18.57 -15.94
CA VAL A 418 -2.08 -18.53 -17.11
C VAL A 418 -1.45 -19.31 -18.27
N VAL A 419 -0.16 -19.16 -18.52
CA VAL A 419 0.58 -19.94 -19.53
C VAL A 419 0.53 -21.44 -19.18
N SER A 420 0.56 -21.80 -17.90
CA SER A 420 0.46 -23.20 -17.47
C SER A 420 -0.88 -23.85 -17.85
N ARG A 421 -1.92 -23.07 -18.15
CA ARG A 421 -3.23 -23.59 -18.60
C ARG A 421 -3.24 -24.04 -20.06
N ILE A 422 -2.26 -23.64 -20.86
CA ILE A 422 -2.14 -24.09 -22.25
C ILE A 422 -1.64 -25.54 -22.23
N PRO A 423 -2.39 -26.52 -22.77
CA PRO A 423 -1.95 -27.90 -22.78
C PRO A 423 -0.62 -28.03 -23.55
N VAL A 424 0.26 -28.91 -23.08
CA VAL A 424 1.64 -29.15 -23.59
C VAL A 424 2.61 -27.98 -23.39
N LEU A 425 2.26 -26.75 -23.78
CA LEU A 425 3.13 -25.59 -23.61
C LEU A 425 3.29 -25.24 -22.12
N GLY A 426 2.21 -25.33 -21.36
CA GLY A 426 2.20 -25.03 -19.94
C GLY A 426 3.10 -25.96 -19.12
N SER A 427 3.03 -27.27 -19.37
CA SER A 427 3.91 -28.23 -18.69
C SER A 427 5.38 -28.03 -19.07
N LEU A 428 5.67 -27.74 -20.34
CA LEU A 428 7.03 -27.45 -20.79
C LEU A 428 7.60 -26.20 -20.11
N VAL A 429 6.83 -25.11 -20.04
CA VAL A 429 7.22 -23.87 -19.37
C VAL A 429 7.40 -24.09 -17.86
N MET A 430 6.51 -24.82 -17.22
CA MET A 430 6.62 -25.13 -15.79
C MET A 430 7.83 -25.99 -15.47
N VAL A 431 8.13 -27.01 -16.29
CA VAL A 431 9.34 -27.84 -16.14
C VAL A 431 10.58 -26.98 -16.33
N ALA A 432 10.65 -26.18 -17.40
CA ALA A 432 11.77 -25.27 -17.63
C ALA A 432 11.95 -24.27 -16.48
N ALA A 433 10.87 -23.64 -16.01
CA ALA A 433 10.91 -22.70 -14.89
C ALA A 433 11.35 -23.37 -13.59
N THR A 434 10.88 -24.59 -13.33
CA THR A 434 11.27 -25.37 -12.14
C THR A 434 12.74 -25.76 -12.20
N LEU A 435 13.23 -26.21 -13.36
CA LEU A 435 14.64 -26.55 -13.56
C LEU A 435 15.54 -25.33 -13.38
N VAL A 436 15.17 -24.20 -13.99
CA VAL A 436 15.91 -22.93 -13.83
C VAL A 436 15.91 -22.47 -12.38
N GLY A 437 14.76 -22.50 -11.71
CA GLY A 437 14.62 -22.12 -10.30
C GLY A 437 15.43 -23.02 -9.37
N LEU A 438 15.35 -24.34 -9.54
CA LEU A 438 16.12 -25.32 -8.77
C LEU A 438 17.63 -25.12 -8.96
N GLY A 439 18.06 -24.95 -10.21
CA GLY A 439 19.48 -24.73 -10.51
C GLY A 439 19.99 -23.40 -9.96
N ALA A 440 19.20 -22.34 -10.02
CA ALA A 440 19.55 -21.07 -9.38
C ALA A 440 19.73 -21.24 -7.86
N ILE A 441 18.88 -22.02 -7.19
CA ILE A 441 19.03 -22.32 -5.75
C ILE A 441 20.33 -23.07 -5.47
N ILE A 442 20.63 -24.10 -6.25
CA ILE A 442 21.86 -24.91 -6.11
C ILE A 442 23.10 -24.05 -6.32
N ARG A 443 23.12 -23.25 -7.39
CA ARG A 443 24.28 -22.41 -7.76
C ARG A 443 24.51 -21.27 -6.78
N THR A 444 23.43 -20.67 -6.27
CA THR A 444 23.53 -19.57 -5.31
C THR A 444 23.70 -20.05 -3.87
N ARG A 445 23.65 -21.37 -3.61
CA ARG A 445 23.64 -21.96 -2.26
C ARG A 445 22.60 -21.27 -1.36
N PHE A 446 21.35 -21.19 -1.83
CA PHE A 446 20.27 -20.42 -1.17
C PHE A 446 20.58 -18.92 -1.03
N GLY A 447 21.17 -18.30 -2.06
CA GLY A 447 21.49 -16.87 -2.07
C GLY A 447 22.65 -16.45 -1.16
N HIS A 448 23.56 -17.36 -0.82
CA HIS A 448 24.75 -17.09 0.02
C HIS A 448 25.97 -16.57 -0.74
N ARG A 449 25.87 -16.26 -2.05
CA ARG A 449 26.98 -15.58 -2.74
C ARG A 449 27.18 -14.20 -2.11
N PRO A 450 28.32 -13.93 -1.45
CA PRO A 450 28.65 -12.57 -1.08
C PRO A 450 28.79 -11.80 -2.40
N GLN A 451 28.06 -10.69 -2.53
CA GLN A 451 28.44 -9.69 -3.51
C GLN A 451 29.91 -9.38 -3.23
N GLY A 452 30.78 -9.66 -4.21
CA GLY A 452 32.21 -9.39 -4.08
C GLY A 452 32.37 -7.97 -3.56
N PHE A 453 33.22 -7.80 -2.54
CA PHE A 453 33.53 -6.49 -1.99
C PHE A 453 33.75 -5.50 -3.15
N PRO A 454 33.14 -4.30 -3.12
CA PRO A 454 33.49 -3.28 -4.09
C PRO A 454 35.00 -3.15 -4.08
N GLU A 455 35.63 -3.33 -5.25
CA GLU A 455 37.07 -3.19 -5.38
C GLU A 455 37.48 -1.89 -4.67
N PRO A 456 38.45 -1.93 -3.75
CA PRO A 456 38.92 -0.70 -3.14
C PRO A 456 39.40 0.20 -4.27
N ILE A 457 38.77 1.37 -4.38
CA ILE A 457 39.18 2.46 -5.26
C ILE A 457 40.65 2.70 -4.91
N HIS A 458 41.56 2.16 -5.72
CA HIS A 458 42.96 2.55 -5.64
C HIS A 458 42.98 3.99 -6.11
N GLY A 459 42.94 4.89 -5.14
CA GLY A 459 43.12 6.32 -5.36
C GLY A 459 44.38 6.48 -6.19
N GLY A 460 44.22 7.05 -7.37
CA GLY A 460 45.33 7.39 -8.23
C GLY A 460 46.30 8.25 -7.43
N GLN A 461 47.43 7.65 -7.04
CA GLN A 461 48.58 8.41 -6.62
C GLN A 461 49.11 9.09 -7.87
N ARG A 462 48.66 10.34 -8.05
CA ARG A 462 49.53 11.36 -8.63
C ARG A 462 50.75 11.44 -7.72
N THR A 463 51.93 11.35 -8.30
CA THR A 463 53.10 12.19 -7.98
C THR A 463 54.31 11.74 -8.78
N PRO A 464 55.33 12.59 -8.95
CA PRO A 464 55.31 14.05 -9.06
C PRO A 464 55.60 14.54 -10.49
#